data_AF-D2ZUU6-F1
#
_entry.id   AF-D2ZUU6-F1
#
_cell.length_a   1.000
_cell.length_b   1.000
_cell.length_c   1.000
_cell.angle_alpha   90.00
_cell.angle_beta   90.00
_cell.angle_gamma   90.00
#
_symmetry.space_group_name_H-M   'P 1'
#
loop_
_entity.id
_entity.type
_entity.pdbx_description
1 polymer ?
#
loop_
_entity_poly.entity_id
_entity_poly.type
_entity_poly.pdbx_seq_one_letter_code
_entity_poly.pdbx_strand_id
1 'polypeptide(L)'
;MVHAGILPQWTIARAELLASETEAELRGKKYKKFFSKMYGNKPAEWSDELTGYDRLRMIVNVLTRMRALTLKNELDYDYKSTLKKMPTNLRPWFKAPNRQNLSHTIVFGHWSSLGFMNTDNILSLDTGALWGGELTAINLADHSITQVPSLGGLDWKTALK
;
A
#
# COMPACT_ATOMS: atom_id res chain seq x y z
N MET A 1 2.51 -9.63 -5.34
CA MET A 1 2.75 -8.17 -5.45
C MET A 1 1.46 -7.44 -5.10
N VAL A 2 1.54 -6.28 -4.46
CA VAL A 2 0.38 -5.43 -4.10
C VAL A 2 0.78 -3.96 -4.24
N HIS A 3 -0.15 -3.03 -4.46
CA HIS A 3 0.21 -1.62 -4.67
C HIS A 3 0.81 -0.97 -3.41
N ALA A 4 0.16 -1.11 -2.25
CA ALA A 4 0.57 -0.45 -1.01
C ALA A 4 1.07 -1.39 0.10
N GLY A 5 0.40 -2.51 0.35
CA GLY A 5 0.82 -3.47 1.38
C GLY A 5 -0.29 -4.43 1.81
N ILE A 6 -0.01 -5.21 2.85
CA ILE A 6 -0.93 -6.17 3.47
C ILE A 6 -0.94 -5.92 4.99
N LEU A 7 -2.11 -5.87 5.60
CA LEU A 7 -2.23 -5.69 7.06
C LEU A 7 -1.50 -6.82 7.82
N PRO A 8 -0.92 -6.53 9.00
CA PRO A 8 -0.15 -7.52 9.76
C PRO A 8 -1.00 -8.72 10.20
N GLN A 9 -2.30 -8.54 10.46
CA GLN A 9 -3.20 -9.62 10.85
C GLN A 9 -3.68 -10.50 9.69
N TRP A 10 -3.33 -10.22 8.43
CA TRP A 10 -3.73 -11.05 7.30
C TRP A 10 -2.60 -11.99 6.91
N THR A 11 -2.92 -13.28 6.78
CA THR A 11 -2.09 -14.21 6.01
C THR A 11 -2.14 -13.86 4.52
N ILE A 12 -1.19 -14.37 3.74
CA ILE A 12 -1.21 -14.17 2.27
C ILE A 12 -2.49 -14.75 1.65
N ALA A 13 -2.88 -15.97 2.01
CA ALA A 13 -4.12 -16.58 1.53
C ALA A 13 -5.36 -15.75 1.90
N ARG A 14 -5.41 -15.16 3.11
CA ARG A 14 -6.51 -14.26 3.50
C ARG A 14 -6.51 -13.00 2.64
N ALA A 15 -5.34 -12.38 2.41
CA ALA A 15 -5.23 -11.19 1.57
C ALA A 15 -5.70 -11.45 0.13
N GLU A 16 -5.41 -12.62 -0.45
CA GLU A 16 -5.88 -13.02 -1.79
C GLU A 16 -7.40 -13.17 -1.86
N LEU A 17 -8.01 -13.80 -0.85
CA LEU A 17 -9.47 -13.91 -0.75
C LEU A 17 -10.13 -12.52 -0.66
N LEU A 18 -9.59 -11.65 0.19
CA LEU A 18 -10.10 -10.28 0.35
C LEU A 18 -9.94 -9.45 -0.93
N ALA A 19 -8.79 -9.56 -1.61
CA ALA A 19 -8.58 -8.91 -2.91
C ALA A 19 -9.62 -9.37 -3.93
N SER A 20 -9.90 -10.68 -3.97
CA SER A 20 -10.91 -11.27 -4.85
C SER A 20 -12.33 -10.70 -4.62
N GLU A 21 -12.70 -10.37 -3.38
CA GLU A 21 -13.97 -9.69 -3.08
C GLU A 21 -14.07 -8.34 -3.81
N THR A 22 -13.00 -7.53 -3.75
CA THR A 22 -12.97 -6.22 -4.41
C THR A 22 -12.86 -6.32 -5.92
N GLU A 23 -12.12 -7.31 -6.44
CA GLU A 23 -12.03 -7.57 -7.88
C GLU A 23 -13.39 -7.97 -8.48
N ALA A 24 -14.16 -8.80 -7.77
CA ALA A 24 -15.48 -9.21 -8.22
C ALA A 24 -16.44 -8.01 -8.36
N GLU A 25 -16.41 -7.07 -7.41
CA GLU A 25 -17.23 -5.84 -7.50
C GLU A 25 -16.74 -4.88 -8.60
N LEU A 26 -15.41 -4.79 -8.82
CA LEU A 26 -14.84 -4.01 -9.92
C LEU A 26 -15.22 -4.55 -11.30
N ARG A 27 -15.22 -5.87 -11.46
CA ARG A 27 -15.60 -6.55 -12.73
C ARG A 27 -17.11 -6.71 -12.87
N GLY A 28 -17.86 -6.55 -11.79
CA GLY A 28 -19.29 -6.80 -11.72
C GLY A 28 -20.15 -5.67 -12.29
N LYS A 29 -21.45 -5.96 -12.48
CA LYS A 29 -22.43 -5.00 -13.01
C LYS A 29 -22.63 -3.75 -12.13
N LYS A 30 -22.23 -3.81 -10.86
CA LYS A 30 -22.40 -2.73 -9.85
C LYS A 30 -21.15 -1.85 -9.70
N TYR A 31 -20.13 -1.99 -10.53
CA TYR A 31 -18.86 -1.26 -10.41
C TYR A 31 -19.02 0.27 -10.28
N LYS A 32 -19.98 0.88 -11.00
CA LYS A 32 -20.27 2.33 -10.87
C LYS A 32 -20.72 2.71 -9.46
N LYS A 33 -21.58 1.89 -8.85
CA LYS A 33 -22.04 2.08 -7.47
C LYS A 33 -20.89 1.79 -6.49
N PHE A 34 -20.04 0.83 -6.80
CA PHE A 34 -18.85 0.59 -5.99
C PHE A 34 -17.91 1.80 -6.00
N PHE A 35 -17.60 2.38 -7.16
CA PHE A 35 -16.77 3.58 -7.25
C PHE A 35 -17.34 4.77 -6.47
N SER A 36 -18.67 4.97 -6.47
CA SER A 36 -19.27 6.05 -5.66
C SER A 36 -19.23 5.80 -4.15
N LYS A 37 -18.92 4.56 -3.71
CA LYS A 37 -18.82 4.17 -2.30
C LYS A 37 -17.42 3.83 -1.85
N MET A 38 -16.48 3.60 -2.77
CA MET A 38 -15.10 3.20 -2.49
C MET A 38 -14.30 4.32 -1.82
N TYR A 39 -14.57 5.58 -2.17
CA TYR A 39 -13.82 6.70 -1.62
C TYR A 39 -14.19 6.97 -0.16
N GLY A 40 -13.17 7.27 0.65
CA GLY A 40 -13.30 7.58 2.07
C GLY A 40 -12.17 6.99 2.91
N ASN A 41 -12.03 7.50 4.13
CA ASN A 41 -11.00 7.07 5.08
C ASN A 41 -11.57 6.25 6.25
N LYS A 42 -12.87 5.91 6.21
CA LYS A 42 -13.52 5.04 7.20
C LYS A 42 -13.98 3.73 6.54
N PRO A 43 -13.90 2.59 7.23
CA PRO A 43 -13.29 2.40 8.54
C PRO A 43 -11.75 2.55 8.49
N ALA A 44 -11.14 2.80 9.65
CA ALA A 44 -9.68 2.90 9.79
C ALA A 44 -9.07 1.58 10.31
N GLU A 45 -9.85 0.73 10.97
CA GLU A 45 -9.44 -0.56 11.50
C GLU A 45 -10.12 -1.70 10.74
N TRP A 46 -9.42 -2.83 10.60
CA TRP A 46 -10.02 -4.06 10.10
C TRP A 46 -10.75 -4.79 11.21
N SER A 47 -11.97 -5.23 10.91
CA SER A 47 -12.74 -6.17 11.73
C SER A 47 -13.40 -7.18 10.79
N ASP A 48 -13.45 -8.46 11.19
CA ASP A 48 -14.06 -9.51 10.36
C ASP A 48 -15.59 -9.35 10.27
N GLU A 49 -16.18 -8.56 11.17
CA GLU A 49 -17.59 -8.15 11.20
C GLU A 49 -17.92 -7.05 10.19
N LEU A 50 -16.92 -6.42 9.56
CA LEU A 50 -17.16 -5.46 8.49
C LEU A 50 -17.91 -6.13 7.34
N THR A 51 -18.95 -5.46 6.86
CA THR A 51 -19.79 -5.93 5.74
C THR A 51 -19.99 -4.85 4.68
N GLY A 52 -20.49 -5.26 3.51
CA GLY A 52 -20.87 -4.35 2.43
C GLY A 52 -19.75 -3.43 1.97
N TYR A 53 -20.08 -2.16 1.70
CA TYR A 53 -19.12 -1.20 1.14
C TYR A 53 -18.05 -0.74 2.13
N ASP A 54 -18.29 -0.84 3.44
CA ASP A 54 -17.27 -0.49 4.44
C ASP A 54 -16.16 -1.54 4.47
N ARG A 55 -16.52 -2.83 4.36
CA ARG A 55 -15.56 -3.92 4.16
C ARG A 55 -14.74 -3.73 2.90
N LEU A 56 -15.40 -3.52 1.76
CA LEU A 56 -14.73 -3.33 0.47
C LEU A 56 -13.82 -2.11 0.48
N ARG A 57 -14.27 -0.99 1.09
CA ARG A 57 -13.45 0.22 1.24
C ARG A 57 -12.23 -0.03 2.12
N MET A 58 -12.37 -0.76 3.22
CA MET A 58 -11.23 -1.13 4.06
C MET A 58 -10.19 -1.94 3.28
N ILE A 59 -10.65 -2.96 2.54
CA ILE A 59 -9.77 -3.80 1.72
C ILE A 59 -9.03 -2.94 0.68
N VAL A 60 -9.74 -2.10 -0.08
CA VAL A 60 -9.12 -1.20 -1.06
C VAL A 60 -8.11 -0.26 -0.38
N ASN A 61 -8.46 0.36 0.75
CA ASN A 61 -7.57 1.27 1.46
C ASN A 61 -6.28 0.57 1.93
N VAL A 62 -6.36 -0.67 2.40
CA VAL A 62 -5.17 -1.47 2.74
C VAL A 62 -4.32 -1.72 1.50
N LEU A 63 -4.91 -2.29 0.45
CA LEU A 63 -4.17 -2.76 -0.72
C LEU A 63 -3.61 -1.62 -1.58
N THR A 64 -4.21 -0.42 -1.51
CA THR A 64 -3.91 0.68 -2.44
C THR A 64 -3.47 1.99 -1.76
N ARG A 65 -3.64 2.15 -0.45
CA ARG A 65 -3.40 3.46 0.21
C ARG A 65 -2.55 3.41 1.47
N MET A 66 -2.37 2.24 2.06
CA MET A 66 -1.66 2.06 3.33
C MET A 66 -0.19 2.51 3.27
N ARG A 67 0.26 3.16 4.34
CA ARG A 67 1.68 3.48 4.59
C ARG A 67 2.02 3.15 6.04
N ALA A 68 1.50 3.98 6.95
CA ALA A 68 1.69 3.86 8.37
C ALA A 68 0.45 3.28 9.06
N LEU A 69 0.69 2.68 10.22
CA LEU A 69 -0.32 2.22 11.15
C LEU A 69 -0.14 2.93 12.50
N THR A 70 -1.24 3.15 13.21
CA THR A 70 -1.20 3.45 14.64
C THR A 70 -0.69 2.24 15.42
N LEU A 71 -0.33 2.42 16.69
CA LEU A 71 0.08 1.31 17.55
C LEU A 71 -1.03 0.26 17.75
N LYS A 72 -2.30 0.62 17.47
CA LYS A 72 -3.47 -0.24 17.48
C LYS A 72 -3.78 -0.92 16.14
N ASN A 73 -2.90 -0.81 15.13
CA ASN A 73 -3.10 -1.32 13.77
C ASN A 73 -4.22 -0.62 12.96
N GLU A 74 -4.58 0.62 13.31
CA GLU A 74 -5.45 1.43 12.46
C GLU A 74 -4.64 2.08 11.33
N LEU A 75 -5.24 2.24 10.15
CA LEU A 75 -4.65 2.95 9.02
C LEU A 75 -4.48 4.44 9.33
N ASP A 76 -3.26 4.95 9.14
CA ASP A 76 -3.00 6.39 9.11
C ASP A 76 -2.97 6.87 7.65
N TYR A 77 -3.85 7.81 7.31
CA TYR A 77 -4.01 8.34 5.95
C TYR A 77 -3.23 9.65 5.71
N ASP A 78 -2.73 10.28 6.77
CA ASP A 78 -2.13 11.61 6.72
C ASP A 78 -0.61 11.52 6.57
N TYR A 79 -0.01 10.49 7.15
CA TYR A 79 1.43 10.27 7.11
C TYR A 79 1.90 9.79 5.73
N LYS A 80 2.72 10.63 5.07
CA LYS A 80 3.21 10.41 3.69
C LYS A 80 4.72 10.56 3.54
N SER A 81 5.45 10.63 4.66
CA SER A 81 6.86 11.04 4.70
C SER A 81 7.84 9.87 4.83
N THR A 82 9.13 10.16 5.03
CA THR A 82 10.22 9.18 5.18
C THR A 82 10.25 8.59 6.59
N LEU A 83 10.74 7.35 6.76
CA LEU A 83 10.83 6.69 8.08
C LEU A 83 11.53 7.54 9.16
N LYS A 84 12.56 8.32 8.79
CA LYS A 84 13.28 9.22 9.72
C LYS A 84 12.36 10.28 10.34
N LYS A 85 11.31 10.70 9.64
CA LYS A 85 10.35 11.73 10.09
C LYS A 85 9.12 11.11 10.77
N MET A 86 9.11 9.79 11.00
CA MET A 86 7.94 9.12 11.56
C MET A 86 7.75 9.45 13.05
N PRO A 87 6.56 9.91 13.46
CA PRO A 87 6.20 10.06 14.87
C PRO A 87 6.24 8.74 15.64
N THR A 88 6.50 8.79 16.93
CA THR A 88 6.61 7.60 17.80
C THR A 88 5.28 6.87 18.02
N ASN A 89 4.14 7.52 17.76
CA ASN A 89 2.81 6.91 17.82
C ASN A 89 2.40 6.19 16.53
N LEU A 90 3.25 6.23 15.49
CA LEU A 90 3.05 5.54 14.22
C LEU A 90 4.17 4.53 13.97
N ARG A 91 3.89 3.56 13.10
CA ARG A 91 4.88 2.61 12.56
C ARG A 91 4.62 2.34 11.09
N PRO A 92 5.61 2.00 10.27
CA PRO A 92 5.32 1.47 8.94
C PRO A 92 4.62 0.12 9.09
N TRP A 93 3.67 -0.18 8.19
CA TRP A 93 2.84 -1.39 8.30
C TRP A 93 3.66 -2.68 8.45
N PHE A 94 4.83 -2.75 7.79
CA PHE A 94 5.71 -3.92 7.79
C PHE A 94 6.56 -4.08 9.07
N LYS A 95 6.54 -3.10 9.98
CA LYS A 95 7.15 -3.20 11.33
C LYS A 95 6.13 -3.47 12.43
N ALA A 96 4.87 -3.71 12.10
CA ALA A 96 3.90 -4.16 13.09
C ALA A 96 4.28 -5.53 13.68
N PRO A 97 4.04 -5.76 14.98
CA PRO A 97 4.32 -7.04 15.62
C PRO A 97 3.36 -8.11 15.10
N ASN A 98 3.77 -9.38 15.24
CA ASN A 98 2.94 -10.55 14.95
C ASN A 98 2.39 -10.57 13.51
N ARG A 99 3.20 -10.12 12.54
CA ARG A 99 2.86 -10.21 11.11
C ARG A 99 2.60 -11.66 10.70
N GLN A 100 1.42 -11.91 10.14
CA GLN A 100 1.00 -13.22 9.61
C GLN A 100 1.33 -13.41 8.12
N ASN A 101 1.83 -12.37 7.46
CA ASN A 101 2.14 -12.35 6.04
C ASN A 101 3.62 -12.64 5.72
N LEU A 102 4.32 -13.37 6.59
CA LEU A 102 5.75 -13.66 6.46
C LEU A 102 6.07 -14.88 5.59
N SER A 103 5.07 -15.62 5.09
CA SER A 103 5.29 -16.75 4.19
C SER A 103 5.82 -16.36 2.81
N HIS A 104 5.74 -15.08 2.45
CA HIS A 104 6.18 -14.55 1.16
C HIS A 104 6.90 -13.20 1.34
N THR A 105 7.75 -12.86 0.36
CA THR A 105 8.25 -11.48 0.23
C THR A 105 7.19 -10.61 -0.44
N ILE A 106 6.81 -9.51 0.20
CA ILE A 106 5.80 -8.58 -0.32
C ILE A 106 6.48 -7.51 -1.18
N VAL A 107 6.29 -7.60 -2.49
CA VAL A 107 6.68 -6.54 -3.43
C VAL A 107 5.57 -5.48 -3.51
N PHE A 108 5.91 -4.22 -3.24
CA PHE A 108 4.96 -3.09 -3.25
C PHE A 108 5.59 -1.76 -3.70
N GLY A 109 4.74 -0.75 -3.88
CA GLY A 109 5.12 0.61 -4.24
C GLY A 109 4.33 1.65 -3.43
N HIS A 110 3.74 2.65 -4.09
CA HIS A 110 2.85 3.70 -3.54
C HIS A 110 3.50 4.71 -2.58
N TRP A 111 4.44 4.24 -1.75
CA TRP A 111 5.11 5.05 -0.76
C TRP A 111 6.47 5.53 -1.27
N SER A 112 6.48 6.34 -2.32
CA SER A 112 7.69 6.96 -2.89
C SER A 112 8.68 7.56 -1.88
N SER A 113 8.21 8.21 -0.82
CA SER A 113 9.08 8.75 0.24
C SER A 113 9.78 7.70 1.09
N LEU A 114 9.38 6.43 1.00
CA LEU A 114 10.09 5.30 1.59
C LEU A 114 11.39 4.99 0.82
N GLY A 115 11.35 5.16 -0.51
CA GLY A 115 12.42 4.78 -1.42
C GLY A 115 12.55 3.27 -1.57
N PHE A 116 13.66 2.84 -2.17
CA PHE A 116 13.94 1.42 -2.33
C PHE A 116 14.24 0.78 -0.97
N MET A 117 13.61 -0.36 -0.69
CA MET A 117 13.90 -1.17 0.50
C MET A 117 13.85 -2.65 0.16
N ASN A 118 14.80 -3.42 0.68
CA ASN A 118 14.85 -4.88 0.62
C ASN A 118 15.19 -5.42 2.02
N THR A 119 14.19 -5.53 2.88
CA THR A 119 14.34 -5.98 4.28
C THR A 119 12.97 -6.41 4.81
N ASP A 120 12.89 -7.04 5.98
CA ASP A 120 11.62 -7.38 6.65
C ASP A 120 10.60 -8.16 5.78
N ASN A 121 11.08 -9.01 4.87
CA ASN A 121 10.26 -9.71 3.88
C ASN A 121 9.42 -8.75 3.01
N ILE A 122 9.95 -7.56 2.73
CA ILE A 122 9.37 -6.59 1.79
C ILE A 122 10.38 -6.18 0.71
N LEU A 123 9.84 -5.81 -0.44
CA LEU A 123 10.53 -5.14 -1.53
C LEU A 123 9.73 -3.89 -1.90
N SER A 124 10.23 -2.71 -1.54
CA SER A 124 9.64 -1.43 -1.96
C SER A 124 10.33 -0.94 -3.23
N LEU A 125 9.56 -0.76 -4.30
CA LEU A 125 10.08 -0.38 -5.62
C LEU A 125 9.70 1.05 -6.03
N ASP A 126 8.80 1.70 -5.29
CA ASP A 126 8.43 3.08 -5.57
C ASP A 126 9.52 4.01 -5.07
N THR A 127 10.43 4.36 -5.98
CA THR A 127 11.50 5.34 -5.78
C THR A 127 11.13 6.72 -6.33
N GLY A 128 9.84 6.99 -6.54
CA GLY A 128 9.34 8.32 -6.83
C GLY A 128 9.77 8.89 -8.18
N ALA A 129 9.78 8.07 -9.24
CA ALA A 129 10.12 8.51 -10.60
C ALA A 129 9.37 9.81 -10.99
N LEU A 130 8.05 9.83 -10.79
CA LEU A 130 7.22 11.01 -11.08
C LEU A 130 7.70 12.29 -10.38
N TRP A 131 8.35 12.16 -9.22
CA TRP A 131 8.81 13.28 -8.39
C TRP A 131 10.28 13.66 -8.65
N GLY A 132 10.87 13.18 -9.74
CA GLY A 132 12.28 13.41 -10.07
C GLY A 132 13.23 12.41 -9.43
N GLY A 133 12.70 11.34 -8.81
CA GLY A 133 13.48 10.19 -8.39
C GLY A 133 13.76 9.24 -9.55
N GLU A 134 13.68 7.94 -9.28
CA GLU A 134 14.05 6.90 -10.24
C GLU A 134 12.90 5.94 -10.50
N LEU A 135 12.90 5.31 -11.67
CA LEU A 135 12.13 4.09 -11.92
C LEU A 135 13.00 2.89 -11.55
N THR A 136 12.56 2.09 -10.58
CA THR A 136 13.34 0.96 -10.05
C THR A 136 12.76 -0.37 -10.48
N ALA A 137 13.62 -1.26 -10.98
CA ALA A 137 13.32 -2.65 -11.26
C ALA A 137 14.23 -3.56 -10.41
N ILE A 138 13.70 -4.72 -10.01
CA ILE A 138 14.46 -5.78 -9.34
C ILE A 138 14.31 -7.08 -10.12
N ASN A 139 15.41 -7.80 -10.31
CA ASN A 139 15.38 -9.18 -10.78
C ASN A 139 15.12 -10.11 -9.60
N LEU A 140 14.01 -10.85 -9.62
CA LEU A 140 13.62 -11.73 -8.50
C LEU A 140 14.50 -12.98 -8.37
N ALA A 141 15.27 -13.35 -9.39
CA ALA A 141 16.14 -14.53 -9.35
C ALA A 141 17.45 -14.27 -8.60
N ASP A 142 18.05 -13.09 -8.80
CA ASP A 142 19.37 -12.74 -8.24
C ASP A 142 19.36 -11.47 -7.36
N HIS A 143 18.19 -10.83 -7.23
CA HIS A 143 17.97 -9.59 -6.49
C HIS A 143 18.80 -8.38 -6.98
N SER A 144 19.33 -8.43 -8.19
CA SER A 144 19.98 -7.29 -8.83
C SER A 144 18.97 -6.16 -9.10
N ILE A 145 19.43 -4.92 -8.95
CA ILE A 145 18.60 -3.72 -9.03
C ILE A 145 19.04 -2.91 -10.24
N THR A 146 18.08 -2.45 -11.03
CA THR A 146 18.31 -1.47 -12.10
C THR A 146 17.45 -0.24 -11.82
N GLN A 147 18.05 0.94 -11.88
CA GLN A 147 17.36 2.20 -11.67
C GLN A 147 17.62 3.13 -12.86
N VAL A 148 16.55 3.76 -13.33
CA VAL A 148 16.62 4.75 -14.40
C VAL A 148 16.18 6.11 -13.83
N PRO A 149 17.05 7.14 -13.85
CA PRO A 149 16.68 8.48 -13.42
C PRO A 149 15.54 9.04 -14.26
N SER A 150 14.66 9.80 -13.61
CA SER A 150 13.58 10.49 -14.31
C SER A 150 14.13 11.67 -15.11
N LEU A 151 13.57 11.91 -16.29
CA LEU A 151 13.95 13.04 -17.15
C LEU A 151 13.62 14.41 -16.53
N GLY A 152 12.77 14.43 -15.51
CA GLY A 152 12.39 15.59 -14.71
C GLY A 152 11.42 15.18 -13.60
N GLY A 153 11.23 16.05 -12.62
CA GLY A 153 10.19 15.88 -11.60
C GLY A 153 8.93 16.66 -11.99
N LEU A 154 7.77 16.05 -11.77
CA LEU A 154 6.49 16.74 -11.90
C LEU A 154 6.39 17.85 -10.84
N ASP A 155 6.40 19.10 -11.29
CA ASP A 155 5.91 20.20 -10.46
C ASP A 155 4.39 20.24 -10.54
N TRP A 156 3.72 19.71 -9.51
CA TRP A 156 2.27 19.66 -9.44
C TRP A 156 1.61 21.05 -9.53
N LYS A 157 2.34 22.14 -9.25
CA LYS A 157 1.84 23.52 -9.38
C LYS A 157 1.69 23.96 -10.83
N THR A 158 2.41 23.32 -11.76
CA THR A 158 2.37 23.63 -13.20
C THR A 158 1.65 22.56 -14.02
N ALA A 159 1.59 21.31 -13.55
CA ALA A 159 1.08 20.18 -14.32
C ALA A 159 -0.45 20.01 -14.39
N LEU A 160 -1.23 20.71 -13.56
CA LEU A 160 -2.71 20.59 -13.49
C LEU A 160 -3.44 21.90 -13.85
N LYS A 161 -2.75 22.82 -14.54
CA LYS A 161 -3.41 23.99 -15.14
C LYS A 161 -4.02 23.65 -16.49
#